data_AF-A0A838ES20-F1
#
_entry.id   AF-A0A838ES20-F1
#
_cell.length_a   1.000
_cell.length_b   1.000
_cell.length_c   1.000
_cell.angle_alpha   90.00
_cell.angle_beta   90.00
_cell.angle_gamma   90.00
#
_symmetry.space_group_name_H-M   'P 1'
#
loop_
_entity.id
_entity.type
_entity.pdbx_description
1 polymer ?
#
loop_
_entity_poly.entity_id
_entity_poly.type
_entity_poly.pdbx_seq_one_letter_code
_entity_poly.pdbx_strand_id
1 'polypeptide(L)'
;MAESFGIPQLKEYLTRMGIKIAQTKVEQQVIELAFHGNYGQWRMILGIQQGGEVKKLMLIAPHIGSVKTKKRLECLEALMAVNYRIAIGKFGLDLEDGEVRLEETIPLANNNLSFEQFQLALGAIMQTVVIYQNLLPRIVQQNFTVQEALKACEQEFFQSTSQNEPVVETGPLTNEEEAFATFDVDDVLAEVERLLEKKPE
;
A
#
# COMPACT_ATOMS: atom_id res chain seq x y z
N MET A 1 -19.65 -26.62 7.90
CA MET A 1 -19.16 -25.53 8.75
C MET A 1 -18.28 -24.67 7.86
N ALA A 2 -18.63 -23.41 7.61
CA ALA A 2 -17.79 -22.56 6.77
C ALA A 2 -16.44 -22.35 7.48
N GLU A 3 -15.34 -22.60 6.78
CA GLU A 3 -14.00 -22.35 7.31
C GLU A 3 -13.89 -20.87 7.67
N SER A 4 -13.49 -20.59 8.91
CA SER A 4 -13.31 -19.20 9.39
C SER A 4 -12.11 -18.57 8.68
N PHE A 5 -12.21 -17.30 8.28
CA PHE A 5 -11.13 -16.58 7.61
C PHE A 5 -9.82 -16.66 8.38
N GLY A 6 -8.77 -17.17 7.74
CA GLY A 6 -7.55 -17.63 8.39
C GLY A 6 -6.33 -17.55 7.47
N ILE A 7 -5.16 -17.96 7.98
CA ILE A 7 -3.92 -18.05 7.20
C ILE A 7 -4.08 -18.88 5.91
N PRO A 8 -4.79 -20.02 5.89
CA PRO A 8 -5.01 -20.76 4.64
C PRO A 8 -5.72 -19.93 3.57
N GLN A 9 -6.75 -19.17 3.95
CA GLN A 9 -7.53 -18.36 3.03
C GLN A 9 -6.75 -17.13 2.55
N LEU A 10 -5.96 -16.50 3.42
CA LEU A 10 -5.01 -15.47 3.01
C LEU A 10 -3.99 -15.98 1.98
N LYS A 11 -3.46 -17.20 2.17
CA LYS A 11 -2.54 -17.80 1.19
C LYS A 11 -3.21 -18.04 -0.15
N GLU A 12 -4.44 -18.53 -0.15
CA GLU A 12 -5.22 -18.73 -1.37
C GLU A 12 -5.42 -17.40 -2.10
N TYR A 13 -5.84 -16.35 -1.39
CA TYR A 13 -6.04 -15.02 -1.96
C TYR A 13 -4.75 -14.45 -2.54
N LEU A 14 -3.64 -14.52 -1.80
CA LEU A 14 -2.33 -14.08 -2.29
C LEU A 14 -1.89 -14.86 -3.53
N THR A 15 -2.13 -16.16 -3.57
CA THR A 15 -1.81 -17.01 -4.73
C THR A 15 -2.64 -16.64 -5.95
N ARG A 16 -3.94 -16.36 -5.75
CA ARG A 16 -4.84 -15.87 -6.82
C ARG A 16 -4.40 -14.53 -7.39
N MET A 17 -3.77 -13.68 -6.57
CA MET A 17 -3.21 -12.39 -6.98
C MET A 17 -1.78 -12.51 -7.55
N GLY A 18 -1.23 -13.72 -7.73
CA GLY A 18 0.15 -13.90 -8.20
C GLY A 18 1.24 -13.46 -7.21
N ILE A 19 0.87 -13.09 -5.96
CA ILE A 19 1.81 -12.54 -4.98
C ILE A 19 2.59 -13.66 -4.31
N LYS A 20 3.93 -13.55 -4.37
CA LYS A 20 4.84 -14.51 -3.74
C LYS A 20 4.94 -14.27 -2.23
N ILE A 21 4.75 -15.33 -1.47
CA ILE A 21 4.92 -15.34 -0.01
C ILE A 21 6.39 -15.54 0.32
N ALA A 22 6.97 -14.62 1.10
CA ALA A 22 8.35 -14.73 1.55
C ALA A 22 8.47 -15.67 2.76
N GLN A 23 7.58 -15.52 3.73
CA GLN A 23 7.57 -16.37 4.93
C GLN A 23 6.14 -16.54 5.47
N THR A 24 5.87 -17.67 6.12
CA THR A 24 4.66 -17.85 6.93
C THR A 24 5.03 -18.30 8.34
N LYS A 25 4.49 -17.64 9.35
CA LYS A 25 4.60 -18.01 10.76
C LYS A 25 3.21 -18.38 11.27
N VAL A 26 2.82 -19.64 11.06
CA VAL A 26 1.45 -20.13 11.30
C VAL A 26 1.05 -19.99 12.78
N GLU A 27 1.96 -20.30 13.70
CA GLU A 27 1.73 -20.16 15.15
C GLU A 27 1.44 -18.72 15.56
N GLN A 28 2.06 -17.75 14.87
CA GLN A 28 1.88 -16.32 15.11
C GLN A 28 0.74 -15.74 14.28
N GLN A 29 0.08 -16.55 13.44
CA GLN A 29 -0.93 -16.10 12.48
C GLN A 29 -0.45 -14.96 11.58
N VAL A 30 0.79 -15.09 11.06
CA VAL A 30 1.44 -14.06 10.25
C VAL A 30 1.94 -14.63 8.91
N ILE A 31 1.79 -13.84 7.84
CA ILE A 31 2.41 -14.03 6.53
C ILE A 31 3.28 -12.80 6.25
N GLU A 32 4.52 -13.01 5.82
CA GLU A 32 5.40 -11.94 5.35
C GLU A 32 5.52 -12.01 3.83
N LEU A 33 5.43 -10.85 3.21
CA LEU A 33 5.58 -10.61 1.79
C LEU A 33 6.82 -9.75 1.58
N ALA A 34 7.54 -10.02 0.51
CA ALA A 34 8.70 -9.23 0.10
C ALA A 34 8.49 -8.75 -1.33
N PHE A 35 8.49 -7.44 -1.50
CA PHE A 35 8.31 -6.77 -2.78
C PHE A 35 9.65 -6.18 -3.21
N HIS A 36 9.93 -6.25 -4.50
CA HIS A 36 11.01 -5.50 -5.12
C HIS A 36 10.35 -4.41 -5.94
N GLY A 37 10.82 -3.17 -5.80
CA GLY A 37 10.40 -2.07 -6.66
C GLY A 37 11.59 -1.27 -7.13
N ASN A 38 11.33 -0.25 -7.96
CA ASN A 38 12.39 0.61 -8.53
C ASN A 38 13.26 1.31 -7.46
N TYR A 39 12.76 1.41 -6.22
CA TYR A 39 13.40 2.09 -5.10
C TYR A 39 13.92 1.13 -4.01
N GLY A 40 13.93 -0.17 -4.30
CA GLY A 40 14.50 -1.19 -3.41
C GLY A 40 13.50 -2.26 -2.98
N GLN A 41 13.93 -3.06 -2.01
CA GLN A 41 13.09 -4.08 -1.40
C GLN A 41 12.29 -3.50 -0.25
N TRP A 42 11.00 -3.80 -0.21
CA TRP A 42 10.14 -3.46 0.92
C TRP A 42 9.30 -4.67 1.32
N ARG A 43 8.81 -4.66 2.56
CA ARG A 43 8.11 -5.80 3.15
C ARG A 43 6.68 -5.42 3.51
N MET A 44 5.80 -6.40 3.47
CA MET A 44 4.50 -6.31 4.10
C MET A 44 4.25 -7.51 4.99
N ILE A 45 3.61 -7.27 6.12
CA ILE A 45 3.24 -8.26 7.11
C ILE A 45 1.72 -8.29 7.15
N LEU A 46 1.15 -9.46 6.91
CA LEU A 46 -0.27 -9.74 7.07
C LEU A 46 -0.44 -10.56 8.32
N GLY A 47 -1.26 -10.08 9.25
CA GLY A 47 -1.50 -10.73 10.53
C GLY A 47 -2.99 -10.94 10.77
N ILE A 48 -3.36 -12.04 11.42
CA ILE A 48 -4.71 -12.21 11.96
C ILE A 48 -4.63 -12.08 13.48
N GLN A 49 -5.31 -11.08 14.01
CA GLN A 49 -5.42 -10.88 15.45
C GLN A 49 -6.82 -11.25 15.92
N GLN A 50 -6.89 -11.98 17.03
CA GLN A 50 -8.15 -12.28 17.72
C GLN A 50 -8.10 -11.74 19.15
N GLY A 51 -9.06 -10.87 19.48
CA GLY A 51 -9.25 -10.32 20.82
C GLY A 51 -10.70 -10.51 21.26
N GLY A 52 -10.93 -11.46 22.16
CA GLY A 52 -12.29 -11.87 22.53
C GLY A 52 -13.05 -12.42 21.32
N GLU A 53 -14.24 -11.86 21.05
CA GLU A 53 -15.07 -12.23 19.90
C GLU A 53 -14.70 -11.51 18.60
N VAL A 54 -13.80 -10.53 18.65
CA VAL A 54 -13.44 -9.72 17.47
C VAL A 54 -12.18 -10.28 16.82
N LYS A 55 -12.30 -10.63 15.55
CA LYS A 55 -11.19 -11.01 14.69
C LYS A 55 -10.87 -9.90 13.70
N LYS A 56 -9.60 -9.63 13.46
CA LYS A 56 -9.14 -8.54 12.60
C LYS A 56 -8.00 -9.01 11.70
N LEU A 57 -7.99 -8.51 10.47
CA LEU A 57 -6.84 -8.58 9.57
C LEU A 57 -5.98 -7.33 9.76
N MET A 58 -4.70 -7.53 9.99
CA MET A 58 -3.67 -6.50 10.07
C MET A 58 -2.90 -6.49 8.76
N LEU A 59 -2.75 -5.33 8.14
CA LEU A 59 -1.86 -5.10 7.01
C LEU A 59 -0.80 -4.10 7.47
N ILE A 60 0.47 -4.48 7.46
CA ILE A 60 1.54 -3.64 7.99
C ILE A 60 2.69 -3.61 7.00
N ALA A 61 3.06 -2.43 6.51
CA ALA A 61 4.30 -2.20 5.79
C ALA A 61 5.31 -1.54 6.75
N PRO A 62 6.22 -2.30 7.36
CA PRO A 62 7.23 -1.77 8.26
C PRO A 62 8.36 -1.09 7.49
N HIS A 63 9.14 -0.27 8.19
CA HIS A 63 10.34 0.39 7.69
C HIS A 63 10.17 1.17 6.36
N ILE A 64 9.04 1.85 6.18
CA ILE A 64 8.84 2.76 5.02
C ILE A 64 9.83 3.92 5.06
N GLY A 65 10.34 4.26 6.24
CA GLY A 65 11.47 5.15 6.42
C GLY A 65 11.89 5.24 7.87
N SER A 66 12.82 6.15 8.16
CA SER A 66 13.22 6.46 9.53
C SER A 66 13.36 7.97 9.71
N VAL A 67 12.73 8.50 10.75
CA VAL A 67 12.77 9.91 11.15
C VAL A 67 13.40 10.00 12.53
N LYS A 68 14.69 10.31 12.58
CA LYS A 68 15.43 10.47 13.84
C LYS A 68 15.19 11.86 14.44
N THR A 69 16.06 12.82 14.12
CA THR A 69 16.04 14.16 14.74
C THR A 69 15.98 15.27 13.71
N LYS A 70 16.73 15.15 12.61
CA LYS A 70 16.74 16.14 11.53
C LYS A 70 15.36 16.18 10.87
N LYS A 71 14.79 17.39 10.75
CA LYS A 71 13.51 17.64 10.06
C LYS A 71 12.32 16.83 10.61
N ARG A 72 12.36 16.46 11.90
CA ARG A 72 11.33 15.59 12.50
C ARG A 72 9.95 16.22 12.47
N LEU A 73 9.84 17.52 12.75
CA LEU A 73 8.56 18.23 12.72
C LEU A 73 7.97 18.25 11.30
N GLU A 74 8.79 18.58 10.29
CA GLU A 74 8.37 18.58 8.89
C GLU A 74 7.95 17.19 8.42
N CYS A 75 8.66 16.14 8.85
CA CYS A 75 8.27 14.76 8.53
C CYS A 75 6.93 14.39 9.19
N LEU A 76 6.72 14.76 10.46
CA LEU A 76 5.46 14.50 11.15
C LEU A 76 4.29 15.26 10.51
N GLU A 77 4.50 16.52 10.11
CA GLU A 77 3.52 17.31 9.37
C GLU A 77 3.18 16.63 8.03
N ALA A 78 4.20 16.16 7.30
CA ALA A 78 3.99 15.44 6.04
C ALA A 78 3.19 14.15 6.23
N LEU A 79 3.55 13.30 7.21
CA LEU A 79 2.82 12.07 7.50
C LEU A 79 1.38 12.34 7.93
N MET A 80 1.14 13.39 8.72
CA MET A 80 -0.21 13.80 9.12
C MET A 80 -1.02 14.29 7.91
N ALA A 81 -0.40 15.05 7.01
CA ALA A 81 -1.05 15.50 5.78
C ALA A 81 -1.43 14.32 4.86
N VAL A 82 -0.58 13.29 4.76
CA VAL A 82 -0.90 12.05 4.03
C VAL A 82 -2.05 11.31 4.71
N ASN A 83 -1.99 11.11 6.03
CA ASN A 83 -3.06 10.43 6.79
C ASN A 83 -4.42 11.12 6.65
N TYR A 84 -4.45 12.44 6.45
CA TYR A 84 -5.68 13.17 6.20
C TYR A 84 -6.29 12.92 4.81
N ARG A 85 -5.47 12.49 3.83
CA ARG A 85 -5.85 12.34 2.42
C ARG A 85 -6.11 10.90 1.99
N ILE A 86 -5.38 9.94 2.54
CA ILE A 86 -5.49 8.54 2.13
C ILE A 86 -6.79 7.92 2.64
N ALA A 87 -7.39 7.05 1.82
CA ALA A 87 -8.65 6.39 2.16
C ALA A 87 -8.45 5.19 3.11
N ILE A 88 -7.30 4.55 3.06
CA ILE A 88 -6.96 3.35 3.83
C ILE A 88 -5.51 3.41 4.29
N GLY A 89 -5.25 2.92 5.48
CA GLY A 89 -3.96 2.94 6.12
C GLY A 89 -3.74 4.19 6.96
N LYS A 90 -2.77 4.09 7.86
CA LYS A 90 -2.23 5.21 8.62
C LYS A 90 -0.73 5.05 8.77
N PHE A 91 -0.01 6.13 8.54
CA PHE A 91 1.40 6.21 8.89
C PHE A 91 1.54 6.45 10.39
N GLY A 92 2.40 5.64 11.02
CA GLY A 92 2.83 5.78 12.39
C GLY A 92 4.35 5.97 12.47
N LEU A 93 4.80 6.70 13.48
CA LEU A 93 6.20 6.85 13.85
C LEU A 93 6.44 6.15 15.19
N ASP A 94 7.39 5.23 15.23
CA ASP A 94 7.93 4.72 16.48
C ASP A 94 8.79 5.80 17.14
N LEU A 95 8.49 6.10 18.40
CA LEU A 95 9.18 7.17 19.12
C LEU A 95 10.55 6.76 19.66
N GLU A 96 10.81 5.46 19.79
CA GLU A 96 12.06 4.93 20.31
C GLU A 96 13.17 4.94 19.27
N ASP A 97 12.91 4.39 18.08
CA ASP A 97 13.92 4.25 17.02
C ASP A 97 13.67 5.13 15.78
N GLY A 98 12.51 5.80 15.72
CA GLY A 98 12.12 6.66 14.62
C GLY A 98 11.63 5.90 13.38
N GLU A 99 11.35 4.60 13.47
CA GLU A 99 10.79 3.82 12.35
C GLU A 99 9.43 4.39 11.93
N VAL A 100 9.23 4.57 10.62
CA VAL A 100 7.93 4.87 10.05
C VAL A 100 7.33 3.62 9.44
N ARG A 101 6.11 3.30 9.84
CA ARG A 101 5.32 2.18 9.32
C ARG A 101 3.98 2.68 8.76
N LEU A 102 3.47 1.99 7.75
CA LEU A 102 2.08 2.12 7.31
C LEU A 102 1.32 0.91 7.79
N GLU A 103 0.19 1.10 8.48
CA GLU A 103 -0.63 -0.01 8.97
C GLU A 103 -2.11 0.23 8.69
N GLU A 104 -2.87 -0.85 8.49
CA GLU A 104 -4.32 -0.86 8.43
C GLU A 104 -4.88 -2.04 9.22
N THR A 105 -6.08 -1.89 9.78
CA THR A 105 -6.76 -2.93 10.54
C THR A 105 -8.20 -3.10 10.08
N ILE A 106 -8.48 -4.24 9.46
CA ILE A 106 -9.79 -4.55 8.89
C ILE A 106 -10.53 -5.50 9.84
N PRO A 107 -11.65 -5.08 10.45
CA PRO A 107 -12.47 -5.99 11.23
C PRO A 107 -13.09 -7.06 10.32
N LEU A 108 -13.04 -8.32 10.75
CA LEU A 108 -13.62 -9.43 10.01
C LEU A 108 -15.07 -9.64 10.45
N ALA A 109 -16.03 -9.05 9.72
CA ALA A 109 -17.45 -9.25 9.97
C ALA A 109 -17.81 -10.74 9.79
N ASN A 110 -18.48 -11.33 10.79
CA ASN A 110 -18.80 -12.76 10.80
C ASN A 110 -17.59 -13.69 10.55
N ASN A 111 -16.39 -13.26 10.96
CA ASN A 111 -15.13 -13.96 10.70
C ASN A 111 -14.85 -14.22 9.22
N ASN A 112 -15.27 -13.31 8.33
CA ASN A 112 -15.05 -13.42 6.89
C ASN A 112 -14.54 -12.11 6.26
N LEU A 113 -13.88 -12.23 5.10
CA LEU A 113 -13.47 -11.16 4.21
C LEU A 113 -13.47 -11.72 2.78
N SER A 114 -14.20 -11.07 1.87
CA SER A 114 -14.23 -11.53 0.47
C SER A 114 -12.87 -11.32 -0.21
N PHE A 115 -12.63 -12.08 -1.27
CA PHE A 115 -11.42 -11.91 -2.09
C PHE A 115 -11.31 -10.48 -2.65
N GLU A 116 -12.41 -9.93 -3.16
CA GLU A 116 -12.46 -8.57 -3.71
C GLU A 116 -12.13 -7.51 -2.64
N GLN A 117 -12.69 -7.65 -1.42
CA GLN A 117 -12.39 -6.75 -0.32
C GLN A 117 -10.92 -6.83 0.09
N PHE A 118 -10.37 -8.04 0.16
CA PHE A 118 -8.95 -8.25 0.43
C PHE A 118 -8.06 -7.63 -0.63
N GLN A 119 -8.36 -7.89 -1.91
CA GLN A 119 -7.64 -7.37 -3.07
C GLN A 119 -7.62 -5.84 -3.08
N LEU A 120 -8.77 -5.20 -2.89
CA LEU A 120 -8.88 -3.75 -2.80
C LEU A 120 -8.07 -3.18 -1.63
N ALA A 121 -8.19 -3.77 -0.44
CA ALA A 121 -7.48 -3.29 0.73
C ALA A 121 -5.96 -3.46 0.60
N LEU A 122 -5.50 -4.63 0.14
CA LEU A 122 -4.09 -4.91 -0.06
C LEU A 122 -3.52 -3.97 -1.13
N GLY A 123 -4.17 -3.90 -2.30
CA GLY A 123 -3.75 -3.04 -3.41
C GLY A 123 -3.63 -1.58 -3.00
N ALA A 124 -4.61 -1.04 -2.27
CA ALA A 124 -4.59 0.34 -1.83
C ALA A 124 -3.48 0.65 -0.80
N ILE A 125 -3.15 -0.28 0.10
CA ILE A 125 -1.98 -0.13 0.99
C ILE A 125 -0.69 -0.16 0.18
N MET A 126 -0.54 -1.13 -0.73
CA MET A 126 0.65 -1.23 -1.57
C MET A 126 0.86 0.04 -2.40
N GLN A 127 -0.20 0.55 -3.03
CA GLN A 127 -0.19 1.79 -3.78
C GLN A 127 0.24 2.98 -2.91
N THR A 128 -0.30 3.08 -1.68
CA THR A 128 0.08 4.14 -0.73
C THR A 128 1.57 4.10 -0.40
N VAL A 129 2.14 2.90 -0.19
CA VAL A 129 3.60 2.74 0.00
C VAL A 129 4.34 3.27 -1.22
N VAL A 130 3.94 2.85 -2.43
CA VAL A 130 4.60 3.22 -3.69
C VAL A 130 4.56 4.74 -3.92
N ILE A 131 3.42 5.39 -3.67
CA ILE A 131 3.27 6.84 -3.82
C ILE A 131 4.21 7.58 -2.86
N TYR A 132 4.23 7.18 -1.58
CA TYR A 132 4.85 7.99 -0.53
C TYR A 132 6.23 7.51 -0.05
N GLN A 133 6.80 6.44 -0.62
CA GLN A 133 8.13 5.93 -0.25
C GLN A 133 9.25 6.99 -0.27
N ASN A 134 9.16 7.96 -1.19
CA ASN A 134 10.16 9.03 -1.33
C ASN A 134 9.84 10.30 -0.54
N LEU A 135 8.74 10.34 0.22
CA LEU A 135 8.31 11.51 0.97
C LEU A 135 9.36 11.96 2.00
N LEU A 136 9.83 11.04 2.85
CA LEU A 136 10.77 11.35 3.92
C LEU A 136 12.18 11.66 3.38
N PRO A 137 12.75 10.90 2.43
CA PRO A 137 14.02 11.26 1.79
C PRO A 137 14.01 12.66 1.17
N ARG A 138 12.92 13.07 0.52
CA ARG A 138 12.79 14.43 -0.07
C ARG A 138 12.91 15.53 0.98
N ILE A 139 12.27 15.36 2.13
CA ILE A 139 12.32 16.34 3.22
C ILE A 139 13.69 16.34 3.90
N VAL A 140 14.20 15.16 4.26
CA VAL A 140 15.40 15.03 5.11
C VAL A 140 16.70 15.26 4.33
N GLN A 141 16.79 14.73 3.10
CA GLN A 141 18.01 14.69 2.30
C GLN A 141 18.01 15.76 1.21
N GLN A 142 16.88 15.97 0.55
CA GLN A 142 16.77 16.93 -0.57
C GLN A 142 16.31 18.33 -0.13
N ASN A 143 16.02 18.51 1.17
CA ASN A 143 15.55 19.77 1.78
C ASN A 143 14.28 20.34 1.14
N PHE A 144 13.40 19.50 0.61
CA PHE A 144 12.09 19.94 0.13
C PHE A 144 11.26 20.45 1.31
N THR A 145 10.41 21.43 1.06
CA THR A 145 9.30 21.73 1.96
C THR A 145 8.29 20.57 1.96
N VAL A 146 7.45 20.50 2.99
CA VAL A 146 6.40 19.47 3.10
C VAL A 146 5.50 19.46 1.86
N GLN A 147 5.08 20.63 1.40
CA GLN A 147 4.19 20.76 0.24
C GLN A 147 4.87 20.34 -1.07
N GLU A 148 6.13 20.71 -1.28
CA GLU A 148 6.90 20.28 -2.45
C GLU A 148 7.09 18.77 -2.48
N ALA A 149 7.41 18.16 -1.32
CA ALA A 149 7.62 16.73 -1.22
C ALA A 149 6.34 15.93 -1.51
N LEU A 150 5.21 16.34 -0.93
CA LEU A 150 3.90 15.72 -1.19
C LEU A 150 3.52 15.81 -2.66
N LYS A 151 3.58 17.02 -3.23
CA LYS A 151 3.22 17.26 -4.64
C LYS A 151 4.10 16.44 -5.58
N ALA A 152 5.40 16.38 -5.32
CA ALA A 152 6.31 15.59 -6.14
C ALA A 152 5.99 14.09 -6.06
N CYS A 153 5.55 13.56 -4.92
CA CYS A 153 5.20 12.14 -4.76
C CYS A 153 3.95 11.80 -5.58
N GLU A 154 2.91 12.62 -5.44
CA GLU A 154 1.66 12.45 -6.16
C GLU A 154 1.87 12.59 -7.68
N GLN A 155 2.61 13.61 -8.13
CA GLN A 155 2.88 13.83 -9.55
C GLN A 155 3.69 12.70 -10.20
N GLU A 156 4.72 12.20 -9.52
CA GLU A 156 5.53 11.10 -10.02
C GLU A 156 4.68 9.84 -10.21
N PHE A 157 3.79 9.55 -9.26
CA PHE A 157 2.86 8.44 -9.39
C PHE A 157 1.95 8.60 -10.60
N PHE A 158 1.26 9.74 -10.75
CA PHE A 158 0.37 9.98 -11.91
C PHE A 158 1.11 9.93 -13.26
N GLN A 159 2.35 10.42 -13.31
CA GLN A 159 3.17 10.33 -14.52
C GLN A 159 3.58 8.89 -14.85
N SER A 160 3.90 8.09 -13.82
CA SER A 160 4.20 6.67 -14.01
C SER A 160 3.00 5.87 -14.52
N THR A 161 1.78 6.25 -14.12
CA THR A 161 0.54 5.65 -14.62
C THR A 161 0.27 6.06 -16.07
N SER A 162 0.45 7.35 -16.41
CA SER A 162 0.16 7.88 -17.75
C SER A 162 1.12 7.37 -18.85
N GLN A 163 2.34 6.97 -18.50
CA GLN A 163 3.30 6.42 -19.47
C GLN A 163 3.09 4.93 -19.77
N ASN A 164 2.17 4.26 -19.07
CA ASN A 164 1.90 2.83 -19.20
C ASN A 164 0.49 2.52 -19.74
N GLU A 165 -0.34 3.52 -20.02
CA GLU A 165 -1.60 3.33 -20.72
C GLU A 165 -1.34 3.01 -22.22
N PRO A 166 -1.97 1.99 -22.82
CA PRO A 166 -2.03 1.90 -24.27
C PRO A 166 -2.79 3.14 -24.77
N VAL A 167 -2.18 3.88 -25.71
CA VAL A 167 -2.81 5.04 -26.34
C VAL A 167 -4.12 4.59 -26.99
N VAL A 168 -5.25 4.84 -26.33
CA VAL A 168 -6.56 4.79 -26.97
C VAL A 168 -6.74 6.15 -27.63
N GLU A 169 -6.57 6.19 -28.96
CA GLU A 169 -7.00 7.33 -29.77
C GLU A 169 -8.50 7.53 -29.57
N THR A 170 -8.87 8.49 -28.73
CA THR A 170 -10.25 8.94 -28.62
C THR A 170 -10.50 9.97 -29.71
N GLY A 171 -11.29 9.56 -30.71
CA GLY A 171 -11.86 10.47 -31.71
C GLY A 171 -12.74 11.55 -31.06
N PRO A 172 -13.10 12.61 -31.80
CA PRO A 172 -13.68 13.82 -31.20
C PRO A 172 -15.02 13.54 -30.52
N LEU A 173 -15.10 13.99 -29.26
CA LEU A 173 -16.24 13.87 -28.35
C LEU A 173 -17.45 14.66 -28.87
N THR A 174 -18.56 13.94 -29.11
CA THR A 174 -19.90 14.54 -29.06
C THR A 174 -20.41 14.44 -27.63
N ASN A 175 -20.81 15.61 -27.09
CA ASN A 175 -21.42 15.79 -25.77
C ASN A 175 -22.51 14.74 -25.48
N GLU A 176 -22.41 14.07 -24.34
CA GLU A 176 -23.37 14.13 -23.23
C GLU A 176 -23.04 13.05 -22.17
N GLU A 177 -23.13 13.49 -20.90
CA GLU A 177 -23.22 12.72 -19.66
C GLU A 177 -21.95 12.05 -19.06
N GLU A 178 -21.64 12.54 -17.86
CA GLU A 178 -20.70 12.10 -16.83
C GLU A 178 -20.21 10.64 -16.92
N ALA A 179 -19.05 10.44 -17.55
CA ALA A 179 -18.23 9.26 -17.32
C ALA A 179 -17.41 9.49 -16.04
N PHE A 180 -17.90 9.00 -14.90
CA PHE A 180 -17.01 8.67 -13.78
C PHE A 180 -15.98 7.68 -14.31
N ALA A 181 -14.71 8.09 -14.38
CA ALA A 181 -13.60 7.19 -14.67
C ALA A 181 -13.58 6.12 -13.58
N THR A 182 -14.15 4.96 -13.89
CA THR A 182 -14.04 3.75 -13.08
C THR A 182 -12.57 3.35 -13.12
N PHE A 183 -11.84 3.62 -12.03
CA PHE A 183 -10.50 3.05 -11.82
C PHE A 183 -10.64 1.54 -11.89
N ASP A 184 -10.10 0.93 -12.95
CA ASP A 184 -10.12 -0.51 -13.11
C ASP A 184 -9.13 -1.13 -12.12
N VAL A 185 -9.64 -1.99 -11.25
CA VAL A 185 -8.84 -2.68 -10.24
C VAL A 185 -7.84 -3.61 -10.93
N ASP A 186 -8.15 -4.09 -12.14
CA ASP A 186 -7.26 -4.92 -12.94
C ASP A 186 -6.04 -4.13 -13.43
N ASP A 187 -6.18 -2.82 -13.72
CA ASP A 187 -5.06 -1.94 -14.06
C ASP A 187 -4.15 -1.67 -12.84
N VAL A 188 -4.75 -1.53 -11.65
CA VAL A 188 -4.01 -1.36 -10.39
C VAL A 188 -3.23 -2.63 -10.03
N LEU A 189 -3.83 -3.80 -10.24
CA LEU A 189 -3.15 -5.08 -10.01
C LEU A 189 -2.07 -5.35 -11.04
N ALA A 190 -2.31 -5.04 -12.32
CA ALA A 190 -1.32 -5.21 -13.38
C ALA A 190 -0.06 -4.35 -13.11
N GLU A 191 -0.22 -3.13 -12.58
CA GLU A 191 0.93 -2.30 -12.22
C GLU A 191 1.63 -2.80 -10.94
N VAL A 192 0.89 -3.33 -9.97
CA VAL A 192 1.47 -3.98 -8.78
C VAL A 192 2.29 -5.23 -9.17
N GLU A 193 1.78 -6.07 -10.05
CA GLU A 193 2.48 -7.23 -10.61
C GLU A 193 3.72 -6.80 -11.40
N ARG A 194 3.59 -5.76 -12.24
CA ARG A 194 4.72 -5.23 -13.01
C ARG A 194 5.81 -4.63 -12.14
N LEU A 195 5.46 -3.90 -11.08
CA LEU A 195 6.43 -3.35 -10.13
C LEU A 195 7.19 -4.47 -9.42
N LEU A 196 6.51 -5.59 -9.13
CA LEU A 196 7.05 -6.77 -8.48
C LEU A 196 8.03 -7.61 -9.33
N GLU A 197 7.95 -7.53 -10.66
CA GLU A 197 8.70 -8.40 -11.57
C GLU A 197 10.04 -7.82 -12.07
N LYS A 198 10.35 -6.55 -11.84
CA LYS A 198 11.63 -5.97 -12.28
C LYS A 198 12.82 -6.50 -11.49
N LYS A 199 13.45 -7.56 -12.02
CA LYS A 199 14.83 -7.94 -11.69
C LYS A 199 15.81 -6.84 -12.12
N PRO A 200 16.89 -6.57 -11.37
CA PRO A 200 18.03 -5.88 -11.94
C PRO A 200 18.76 -6.87 -12.88
N GLU A 201 19.11 -6.40 -14.08
CA GLU A 201 20.17 -6.98 -14.89
C GLU A 201 21.54 -6.82 -14.22
#